data_AF-A0A969V1F5-F1
#
_entry.id   AF-A0A969V1F5-F1
#
_cell.length_a   1.000
_cell.length_b   1.000
_cell.length_c   1.000
_cell.angle_alpha   90.00
_cell.angle_beta   90.00
_cell.angle_gamma   90.00
#
_symmetry.space_group_name_H-M   'P 1'
#
loop_
_entity.id
_entity.type
_entity.pdbx_description
1 polymer ?
#
loop_
_entity_poly.entity_id
_entity_poly.type
_entity_poly.pdbx_seq_one_letter_code
_entity_poly.pdbx_strand_id
1 'polypeptide(L)'
;MKVMFYFNDASGDVGQIHRLLSVCEYLLKSITDSSVLVISGSPLLPSFHISPALDYIKLPSLNPLQPNRLERLRSGSEPDTMVKFRSDIILAVAHNFKPDILLVDEKPYGLGDELKQTIAYLRCNSVQTKFVLLLQDIIDHPSTIIPAWEAQGYYGAIGNEYDQVLVMGMQEVFNVSYQYHFSAAIKDKVHFCGYVRYPAEYQQIQSVREELAMPPHQRLVVVAPDSGTDGYGVIATYLQGLAMVPDGEMLQTLIVLGADMPEAKRNTLFEAASLLDRW
;
A
#
# COMPACT_ATOMS: atom_id res chain seq x y z
N MET A 1 -0.16 25.02 -6.61
CA MET A 1 -1.11 24.17 -5.84
C MET A 1 -0.34 23.40 -4.78
N LYS A 2 -0.82 23.33 -3.54
CA LYS A 2 -0.14 22.65 -2.43
C LYS A 2 -0.87 21.36 -2.06
N VAL A 3 -0.20 20.23 -2.20
CA VAL A 3 -0.72 18.91 -1.84
C VAL A 3 0.03 18.40 -0.63
N MET A 4 -0.69 18.16 0.45
CA MET A 4 -0.16 17.44 1.61
C MET A 4 -0.65 16.01 1.55
N PHE A 5 0.27 15.05 1.49
CA PHE A 5 -0.04 13.63 1.44
C PHE A 5 0.34 13.01 2.78
N TYR A 6 -0.65 12.62 3.57
CA TYR A 6 -0.44 11.77 4.73
C TYR A 6 -0.41 10.30 4.31
N PHE A 7 0.69 9.63 4.60
CA PHE A 7 0.90 8.21 4.33
C PHE A 7 1.38 7.51 5.59
N ASN A 8 0.82 6.35 5.92
CA ASN A 8 1.24 5.66 7.13
C ASN A 8 1.26 4.15 6.97
N ASP A 9 2.38 3.69 6.42
CA ASP A 9 2.72 2.29 6.38
C ASP A 9 3.36 1.86 7.72
N ALA A 10 2.54 1.22 8.56
CA ALA A 10 2.98 0.58 9.79
C ALA A 10 3.67 -0.77 9.54
N SER A 11 3.49 -1.35 8.35
CA SER A 11 3.93 -2.68 7.95
C SER A 11 5.32 -2.72 7.32
N GLY A 12 5.84 -1.59 6.84
CA GLY A 12 7.08 -1.57 6.05
C GLY A 12 6.87 -2.10 4.63
N ASP A 13 5.68 -1.96 4.06
CA ASP A 13 5.36 -2.43 2.71
C ASP A 13 6.04 -1.55 1.63
N VAL A 14 7.04 -2.14 0.98
CA VAL A 14 7.79 -1.54 -0.14
C VAL A 14 6.88 -1.17 -1.31
N GLY A 15 5.87 -1.98 -1.60
CA GLY A 15 4.90 -1.74 -2.68
C GLY A 15 4.07 -0.48 -2.43
N GLN A 16 3.63 -0.27 -1.19
CA GLN A 16 2.91 0.96 -0.81
C GLN A 16 3.76 2.22 -0.99
N ILE A 17 5.05 2.17 -0.61
CA ILE A 17 5.96 3.30 -0.79
C ILE A 17 6.21 3.59 -2.27
N HIS A 18 6.42 2.57 -3.10
CA HIS A 18 6.55 2.77 -4.55
C HIS A 18 5.30 3.39 -5.17
N ARG A 19 4.10 2.96 -4.74
CA ARG A 19 2.83 3.56 -5.20
C ARG A 19 2.71 5.02 -4.77
N LEU A 20 2.97 5.33 -3.49
CA LEU A 20 3.01 6.71 -2.98
C LEU A 20 3.93 7.59 -3.83
N LEU A 21 5.19 7.18 -4.01
CA LEU A 21 6.17 7.97 -4.76
C LEU A 21 5.76 8.15 -6.22
N SER A 22 5.19 7.11 -6.85
CA SER A 22 4.68 7.19 -8.22
C SER A 22 3.56 8.21 -8.36
N VAL A 23 2.63 8.26 -7.40
CA VAL A 23 1.54 9.26 -7.36
C VAL A 23 2.12 10.66 -7.16
N CYS A 24 3.00 10.85 -6.18
CA CYS A 24 3.64 12.14 -5.90
C CYS A 24 4.43 12.67 -7.11
N GLU A 25 5.22 11.83 -7.75
CA GLU A 25 5.98 12.21 -8.95
C GLU A 25 5.06 12.56 -10.12
N TYR A 26 3.98 11.80 -10.31
CA TYR A 26 3.01 12.10 -11.36
C TYR A 26 2.34 13.46 -11.13
N LEU A 27 1.98 13.77 -9.88
CA LEU A 27 1.41 15.09 -9.52
C LEU A 27 2.40 16.22 -9.80
N LEU A 28 3.65 16.07 -9.38
CA LEU A 28 4.72 17.05 -9.63
C LEU A 28 4.97 17.28 -11.13
N LYS A 29 4.90 16.23 -11.94
CA LYS A 29 5.09 16.31 -13.40
C LYS A 29 3.88 16.90 -14.12
N SER A 30 2.67 16.60 -13.65
CA SER A 30 1.43 16.94 -14.36
C SER A 30 0.89 18.32 -14.02
N ILE A 31 1.27 18.87 -12.85
CA ILE A 31 0.73 20.12 -12.35
C ILE A 31 1.88 21.10 -12.14
N THR A 32 1.99 22.07 -13.06
CA THR A 32 2.96 23.16 -12.97
C THR A 32 2.74 23.95 -11.67
N ASP A 33 3.84 24.38 -11.05
CA ASP A 33 3.84 25.11 -9.77
C ASP A 33 3.10 24.38 -8.63
N SER A 34 3.10 23.04 -8.67
CA SER A 34 2.68 22.23 -7.55
C SER A 34 3.80 22.06 -6.52
N SER A 35 3.43 22.05 -5.24
CA SER A 35 4.30 21.66 -4.13
C SER A 35 3.65 20.47 -3.45
N VAL A 36 4.37 19.36 -3.40
CA VAL A 36 3.89 18.12 -2.78
C VAL A 36 4.73 17.88 -1.53
N LEU A 37 4.06 17.73 -0.39
CA LEU A 37 4.66 17.42 0.90
C LEU A 37 4.11 16.09 1.42
N VAL A 38 4.97 15.11 1.61
CA VAL A 38 4.60 13.81 2.21
C VAL A 38 4.83 13.86 3.72
N ILE A 39 3.87 13.43 4.52
CA ILE A 39 4.06 13.17 5.94
C ILE A 39 3.94 11.66 6.16
N SER A 40 4.99 11.03 6.69
CA SER A 40 5.03 9.58 6.79
C SER A 40 5.62 9.01 8.08
N GLY A 41 4.92 8.01 8.61
CA GLY A 41 5.40 7.16 9.71
C GLY A 41 6.27 5.99 9.28
N SER A 42 6.39 5.68 7.98
CA SER A 42 7.11 4.49 7.51
C SER A 42 8.61 4.59 7.77
N PRO A 43 9.26 3.58 8.39
CA PRO A 43 10.69 3.58 8.64
C PRO A 43 11.52 3.43 7.36
N LEU A 44 10.94 2.89 6.28
CA LEU A 44 11.66 2.58 5.05
C LEU A 44 11.71 3.75 4.07
N LEU A 45 10.80 4.73 4.16
CA LEU A 45 10.72 5.84 3.22
C LEU A 45 12.07 6.55 2.96
N PRO A 46 12.93 6.83 3.98
CA PRO A 46 14.24 7.46 3.75
C PRO A 46 15.23 6.62 2.95
N SER A 47 14.98 5.32 2.78
CA SER A 47 15.83 4.41 2.00
C SER A 47 15.50 4.41 0.50
N PHE A 48 14.42 5.08 0.08
CA PHE A 48 14.04 5.17 -1.32
C PHE A 48 14.67 6.37 -2.01
N HIS A 49 14.83 6.28 -3.33
CA HIS A 49 15.16 7.43 -4.15
C HIS A 49 13.93 8.37 -4.19
N ILE A 50 14.09 9.57 -3.63
CA ILE A 50 13.06 10.59 -3.60
C ILE A 50 13.49 11.72 -4.54
N SER A 51 12.58 12.13 -5.44
CA SER A 51 12.80 13.27 -6.33
C SER A 51 13.16 14.52 -5.51
N PRO A 52 14.18 15.33 -5.91
CA PRO A 52 14.52 16.57 -5.23
C PRO A 52 13.37 17.61 -5.16
N ALA A 53 12.34 17.44 -5.98
CA ALA A 53 11.15 18.30 -5.99
C ALA A 53 10.05 17.84 -4.99
N LEU A 54 10.26 16.70 -4.31
CA LEU A 54 9.32 16.14 -3.34
C LEU A 54 9.87 16.34 -1.92
N ASP A 55 9.17 17.14 -1.13
CA ASP A 55 9.49 17.29 0.29
C ASP A 55 8.81 16.19 1.11
N TYR A 56 9.45 15.73 2.19
CA TYR A 56 8.81 14.84 3.14
C TYR A 56 9.19 15.13 4.59
N ILE A 57 8.27 14.82 5.50
CA ILE A 57 8.45 14.87 6.94
C ILE A 57 8.27 13.47 7.51
N LYS A 58 9.34 12.97 8.10
CA LYS A 58 9.34 11.69 8.81
C LYS A 58 8.72 11.86 10.19
N LEU A 59 7.59 11.21 10.41
CA LEU A 59 7.01 11.06 11.74
C LEU A 59 7.77 9.98 12.54
N PRO A 60 7.87 10.15 13.88
CA PRO A 60 8.38 9.13 14.78
C PRO A 60 7.71 7.77 14.54
N SER A 61 8.49 6.73 14.28
CA SER A 61 7.96 5.40 13.97
C SER A 61 7.29 4.76 15.20
N LEU A 62 6.12 4.16 15.00
CA LEU A 62 5.49 3.32 16.01
C LEU A 62 6.16 1.94 15.94
N ASN A 63 6.83 1.53 17.02
CA ASN A 63 7.73 0.38 17.00
C ASN A 63 6.96 -0.95 16.77
N PRO A 64 7.25 -1.72 15.68
CA PRO A 64 6.57 -2.98 15.37
C PRO A 64 6.85 -4.10 16.38
N LEU A 65 7.93 -3.99 17.17
CA LEU A 65 8.33 -4.98 18.18
C LEU A 65 7.36 -5.09 19.37
N GLN A 66 6.30 -4.28 19.39
CA GLN A 66 5.19 -4.42 20.33
C GLN A 66 3.88 -4.58 19.53
N PRO A 67 3.56 -5.77 19.01
CA PRO A 67 2.30 -6.03 18.29
C PRO A 67 1.07 -5.59 19.11
N ASN A 68 1.09 -5.81 20.42
CA ASN A 68 0.06 -5.33 21.35
C ASN A 68 -0.13 -3.80 21.34
N ARG A 69 0.86 -3.01 20.88
CA ARG A 69 0.77 -1.55 20.78
C ARG A 69 0.02 -1.14 19.52
N LEU A 70 0.26 -1.76 18.37
CA LEU A 70 -0.54 -1.57 17.16
C LEU A 70 -1.98 -2.02 17.37
N GLU A 71 -2.20 -3.15 18.06
CA GLU A 71 -3.54 -3.62 18.44
C GLU A 71 -4.24 -2.68 19.43
N ARG A 72 -3.51 -2.13 20.42
CA ARG A 72 -4.04 -1.11 21.34
C ARG A 72 -4.41 0.21 20.66
N LEU A 73 -3.68 0.58 19.62
CA LEU A 73 -4.01 1.73 18.77
C LEU A 73 -5.23 1.45 17.90
N ARG A 74 -5.37 0.22 17.39
CA ARG A 74 -6.57 -0.23 16.66
C ARG A 74 -7.80 -0.29 17.57
N SER A 75 -7.63 -0.53 18.87
CA SER A 75 -8.73 -0.67 19.85
C SER A 75 -9.15 0.63 20.55
N GLY A 76 -8.52 1.77 20.25
CA GLY A 76 -8.94 3.08 20.79
C GLY A 76 -8.66 3.27 22.28
N SER A 77 -7.72 2.54 22.88
CA SER A 77 -7.23 2.82 24.23
C SER A 77 -6.45 4.16 24.30
N GLU A 78 -6.27 4.74 25.51
CA GLU A 78 -5.73 6.10 25.72
C GLU A 78 -4.64 6.52 24.72
N PRO A 79 -4.62 7.80 24.28
CA PRO A 79 -3.67 8.27 23.29
C PRO A 79 -2.27 8.10 23.85
N ASP A 80 -1.61 7.06 23.34
CA ASP A 80 -0.20 6.82 23.51
C ASP A 80 0.54 8.13 23.28
N THR A 81 1.41 8.52 24.21
CA THR A 81 2.21 9.75 24.12
C THR A 81 2.82 9.95 22.74
N MET A 82 3.14 8.85 22.04
CA MET A 82 3.65 8.89 20.68
C MET A 82 2.62 9.33 19.63
N VAL A 83 1.38 8.88 19.72
CA VAL A 83 0.29 9.31 18.81
C VAL A 83 0.02 10.79 19.00
N LYS A 84 -0.03 11.25 20.25
CA LYS A 84 -0.19 12.68 20.53
C LYS A 84 0.95 13.50 19.93
N PHE A 85 2.20 13.06 20.12
CA PHE A 85 3.36 13.74 19.54
C PHE A 85 3.30 13.79 18.01
N ARG A 86 2.88 12.70 17.37
CA ARG A 86 2.66 12.65 15.92
C ARG A 86 1.54 13.59 15.47
N SER A 87 0.40 13.59 16.15
CA SER A 87 -0.73 14.50 15.92
C SER A 87 -0.29 15.97 16.00
N ASP A 88 0.50 16.33 17.01
CA ASP A 88 1.01 17.70 17.18
C ASP A 88 1.92 18.12 16.00
N ILE A 89 2.78 17.21 15.52
CA ILE A 89 3.61 17.45 14.34
C ILE A 89 2.74 17.64 13.09
N ILE A 90 1.79 16.73 12.85
CA ILE A 90 0.94 16.78 11.65
C ILE A 90 0.13 18.08 11.62
N LEU A 91 -0.44 18.48 12.76
CA LEU A 91 -1.15 19.75 12.90
C LEU A 91 -0.25 20.95 12.63
N ALA A 92 0.93 21.00 13.23
CA ALA A 92 1.87 22.11 13.03
C ALA A 92 2.28 22.23 11.55
N VAL A 93 2.48 21.11 10.86
CA VAL A 93 2.78 21.09 9.44
C VAL A 93 1.59 21.63 8.63
N ALA A 94 0.39 21.10 8.84
CA ALA A 94 -0.80 21.53 8.10
C ALA A 94 -1.10 23.03 8.29
N HIS A 95 -0.95 23.52 9.52
CA HIS A 95 -1.10 24.94 9.87
C HIS A 95 -0.17 25.86 9.07
N ASN A 96 1.09 25.47 8.93
CA ASN A 96 2.11 26.30 8.26
C ASN A 96 2.11 26.09 6.73
N PHE A 97 1.96 24.85 6.28
CA PHE A 97 1.96 24.50 4.87
C PHE A 97 0.72 25.05 4.15
N LYS A 98 -0.45 25.01 4.82
CA LYS A 98 -1.76 25.41 4.30
C LYS A 98 -2.09 24.69 2.98
N PRO A 99 -2.34 23.37 3.04
CA PRO A 99 -2.59 22.59 1.83
C PRO A 99 -3.90 22.99 1.15
N ASP A 100 -3.87 23.04 -0.18
CA ASP A 100 -5.08 23.10 -1.01
C ASP A 100 -5.77 21.72 -1.02
N ILE A 101 -4.98 20.65 -0.97
CA ILE A 101 -5.44 19.25 -0.93
C ILE A 101 -4.74 18.52 0.21
N LEU A 102 -5.52 17.90 1.09
CA LEU A 102 -5.05 16.87 2.01
C LEU A 102 -5.43 15.50 1.46
N LEU A 103 -4.44 14.75 0.99
CA LEU A 103 -4.59 13.38 0.53
C LEU A 103 -4.21 12.44 1.68
N VAL A 104 -5.08 11.51 2.04
CA VAL A 104 -4.89 10.56 3.14
C VAL A 104 -4.92 9.14 2.60
N ASP A 105 -3.88 8.36 2.91
CA ASP A 105 -3.81 6.94 2.53
C ASP A 105 -4.59 6.06 3.50
N GLU A 106 -5.49 5.25 2.95
CA GLU A 106 -6.22 4.12 3.56
C GLU A 106 -7.12 4.43 4.77
N LYS A 107 -6.60 5.11 5.79
CA LYS A 107 -7.22 5.30 7.11
C LYS A 107 -7.66 6.75 7.29
N PRO A 108 -8.99 7.03 7.30
CA PRO A 108 -9.54 8.39 7.33
C PRO A 108 -9.03 9.28 8.46
N TYR A 109 -8.71 8.72 9.63
CA TYR A 109 -8.17 9.47 10.76
C TYR A 109 -6.70 9.14 11.08
N GLY A 110 -6.02 8.41 10.21
CA GLY A 110 -4.66 7.94 10.45
C GLY A 110 -4.59 6.88 11.55
N LEU A 111 -3.35 6.54 11.96
CA LEU A 111 -3.14 5.57 13.04
C LEU A 111 -3.47 6.19 14.40
N GLY A 112 -4.32 5.52 15.17
CA GLY A 112 -4.70 6.00 16.51
C GLY A 112 -5.39 7.37 16.48
N ASP A 113 -6.09 7.69 15.39
CA ASP A 113 -6.82 8.95 15.20
C ASP A 113 -5.97 10.24 15.17
N GLU A 114 -4.67 10.13 14.88
CA GLU A 114 -3.74 11.27 14.87
C GLU A 114 -4.06 12.38 13.87
N LEU A 115 -4.94 12.15 12.89
CA LEU A 115 -5.40 13.18 11.96
C LEU A 115 -6.64 13.95 12.44
N LYS A 116 -7.37 13.48 13.46
CA LYS A 116 -8.65 14.11 13.87
C LYS A 116 -8.49 15.60 14.17
N GLN A 117 -7.45 15.96 14.91
CA GLN A 117 -7.19 17.35 15.28
C GLN A 117 -6.81 18.22 14.06
N THR A 118 -6.02 17.68 13.14
CA THR A 118 -5.63 18.36 11.91
C THR A 118 -6.82 18.59 10.98
N ILE A 119 -7.66 17.57 10.80
CA ILE A 119 -8.87 17.67 9.97
C ILE A 119 -9.82 18.73 10.54
N ALA A 120 -10.10 18.68 11.85
CA ALA A 120 -10.93 19.67 12.52
C ALA A 120 -10.36 21.09 12.38
N TYR A 121 -9.05 21.26 12.55
CA TYR A 121 -8.39 22.55 12.36
C TYR A 121 -8.56 23.08 10.94
N LEU A 122 -8.28 22.26 9.92
CA LEU A 122 -8.37 22.65 8.52
C LEU A 122 -9.81 22.95 8.10
N ARG A 123 -10.80 22.17 8.57
CA ARG A 123 -12.23 22.45 8.33
C ARG A 123 -12.67 23.79 8.89
N CYS A 124 -12.14 24.20 10.06
CA CYS A 124 -12.46 25.47 10.67
C CYS A 124 -11.71 26.67 10.07
N ASN A 125 -10.44 26.51 9.69
CA ASN A 125 -9.54 27.63 9.38
C ASN A 125 -9.16 27.72 7.89
N SER A 126 -9.36 26.65 7.13
CA SER A 126 -8.98 26.51 5.72
C SER A 126 -10.12 25.84 4.95
N VAL A 127 -11.30 26.47 4.93
CA VAL A 127 -12.54 25.90 4.35
C VAL A 127 -12.40 25.51 2.86
N GLN A 128 -11.39 26.04 2.16
CA GLN A 128 -11.09 25.72 0.77
C GLN A 128 -10.30 24.41 0.60
N THR A 129 -9.65 23.90 1.66
CA THR A 129 -8.88 22.66 1.58
C THR A 129 -9.80 21.49 1.22
N LYS A 130 -9.40 20.73 0.20
CA LYS A 130 -10.08 19.51 -0.23
C LYS A 130 -9.49 18.29 0.42
N PHE A 131 -10.35 17.43 0.96
CA PHE A 131 -9.97 16.20 1.65
C PHE A 131 -10.21 15.01 0.73
N VAL A 132 -9.15 14.28 0.43
CA VAL A 132 -9.18 13.18 -0.54
C VAL A 132 -8.67 11.93 0.14
N LEU A 133 -9.47 10.87 0.16
CA LEU A 133 -9.04 9.56 0.66
C LEU A 133 -8.54 8.74 -0.52
N LEU A 134 -7.36 8.15 -0.40
CA LEU A 134 -6.84 7.21 -1.37
C LEU A 134 -6.97 5.79 -0.81
N LEU A 135 -7.63 4.91 -1.56
CA LEU A 135 -7.86 3.51 -1.21
C LEU A 135 -7.26 2.58 -2.27
N GLN A 136 -6.86 1.39 -1.83
CA GLN A 136 -6.71 0.25 -2.73
C GLN A 136 -8.10 -0.32 -3.04
N ASP A 137 -8.28 -0.97 -4.20
CA ASP A 137 -9.55 -1.65 -4.50
C ASP A 137 -9.80 -2.80 -3.51
N ILE A 138 -8.79 -3.63 -3.28
CA ILE A 138 -8.81 -4.74 -2.34
C ILE A 138 -7.89 -4.39 -1.16
N ILE A 139 -8.47 -4.19 0.01
CA ILE A 139 -7.75 -3.97 1.26
C ILE A 139 -7.54 -5.31 1.97
N ASP A 140 -8.64 -6.03 2.20
CA ASP A 140 -8.68 -7.41 2.70
C ASP A 140 -10.09 -7.99 2.44
N HIS A 141 -10.36 -9.20 2.91
CA HIS A 141 -11.65 -9.85 2.83
C HIS A 141 -12.76 -8.99 3.49
N PRO A 142 -13.95 -8.85 2.86
CA PRO A 142 -15.03 -8.03 3.40
C PRO A 142 -15.44 -8.36 4.84
N SER A 143 -15.40 -9.65 5.23
CA SER A 143 -15.71 -10.08 6.60
C SER A 143 -14.73 -9.56 7.65
N THR A 144 -13.53 -9.16 7.24
CA THR A 144 -12.51 -8.56 8.11
C THR A 144 -12.64 -7.04 8.12
N ILE A 145 -12.81 -6.44 6.94
CA ILE A 145 -12.83 -4.98 6.77
C ILE A 145 -14.08 -4.33 7.33
N ILE A 146 -15.27 -4.87 7.05
CA ILE A 146 -16.54 -4.22 7.41
C ILE A 146 -16.65 -4.04 8.93
N PRO A 147 -16.48 -5.08 9.78
CA PRO A 147 -16.59 -4.90 11.23
C PRO A 147 -15.51 -3.97 11.80
N ALA A 148 -14.29 -4.01 11.23
CA ALA A 148 -13.21 -3.14 11.67
C ALA A 148 -13.51 -1.67 11.38
N TRP A 149 -14.03 -1.36 10.18
CA TRP A 149 -14.39 0.00 9.78
C TRP A 149 -15.61 0.52 10.53
N GLU A 150 -16.58 -0.34 10.84
CA GLU A 150 -17.71 0.01 11.72
C GLU A 150 -17.22 0.38 13.12
N ALA A 151 -16.39 -0.47 13.74
CA ALA A 151 -15.85 -0.23 15.07
C ALA A 151 -15.00 1.05 15.15
N GLN A 152 -14.30 1.40 14.08
CA GLN A 152 -13.47 2.60 13.99
C GLN A 152 -14.24 3.85 13.52
N GLY A 153 -15.52 3.71 13.16
CA GLY A 153 -16.34 4.83 12.67
C GLY A 153 -15.89 5.37 11.30
N TYR A 154 -15.16 4.58 10.52
CA TYR A 154 -14.58 5.02 9.24
C TYR A 154 -15.65 5.39 8.22
N TYR A 155 -16.78 4.69 8.17
CA TYR A 155 -17.89 5.08 7.29
C TYR A 155 -18.39 6.51 7.55
N GLY A 156 -18.53 6.89 8.83
CA GLY A 156 -18.91 8.25 9.22
C GLY A 156 -17.83 9.27 8.87
N ALA A 157 -16.57 8.93 9.14
CA ALA A 157 -15.42 9.76 8.79
C ALA A 157 -15.36 10.04 7.29
N ILE A 158 -15.43 9.00 6.46
CA ILE A 158 -15.42 9.11 5.01
C ILE A 158 -16.62 9.93 4.55
N GLY A 159 -17.82 9.63 5.04
CA GLY A 159 -19.05 10.34 4.69
C GLY A 159 -18.98 11.85 4.95
N ASN A 160 -18.50 12.24 6.12
CA ASN A 160 -18.59 13.62 6.62
C ASN A 160 -17.34 14.47 6.33
N GLU A 161 -16.15 13.86 6.38
CA GLU A 161 -14.89 14.60 6.35
C GLU A 161 -14.20 14.62 5.00
N TYR A 162 -14.56 13.71 4.08
CA TYR A 162 -13.87 13.58 2.79
C TYR A 162 -14.72 14.11 1.64
N ASP A 163 -14.11 14.94 0.80
CA ASP A 163 -14.73 15.47 -0.41
C ASP A 163 -14.72 14.42 -1.54
N GLN A 164 -13.68 13.59 -1.61
CA GLN A 164 -13.47 12.59 -2.66
C GLN A 164 -12.81 11.32 -2.12
N VAL A 165 -13.10 10.19 -2.74
CA VAL A 165 -12.46 8.89 -2.51
C VAL A 165 -11.89 8.38 -3.83
N LEU A 166 -10.57 8.37 -3.95
CA LEU A 166 -9.86 7.84 -5.11
C LEU A 166 -9.48 6.38 -4.84
N VAL A 167 -9.79 5.50 -5.77
CA VAL A 167 -9.53 4.06 -5.65
C VAL A 167 -8.49 3.67 -6.69
N MET A 168 -7.34 3.19 -6.23
CA MET A 168 -6.29 2.60 -7.05
C MET A 168 -6.70 1.19 -7.47
N GLY A 169 -7.57 1.11 -8.47
CA GLY A 169 -8.02 -0.15 -9.04
C GLY A 169 -9.13 0.03 -10.05
N MET A 170 -9.73 -1.09 -10.47
CA MET A 170 -10.76 -1.12 -11.50
C MET A 170 -12.06 -1.69 -10.94
N GLN A 171 -13.16 -0.98 -11.19
CA GLN A 171 -14.49 -1.37 -10.68
C GLN A 171 -14.92 -2.73 -11.19
N GLU A 172 -14.53 -3.08 -12.42
CA GLU A 172 -14.84 -4.34 -13.10
C GLU A 172 -14.12 -5.53 -12.46
N VAL A 173 -12.97 -5.30 -11.82
CA VAL A 173 -12.20 -6.33 -11.10
C VAL A 173 -12.71 -6.45 -9.68
N PHE A 174 -12.81 -5.34 -8.96
CA PHE A 174 -13.30 -5.31 -7.59
C PHE A 174 -13.98 -3.98 -7.26
N ASN A 175 -15.30 -4.01 -7.08
CA ASN A 175 -16.06 -2.83 -6.70
C ASN A 175 -16.02 -2.61 -5.18
N VAL A 176 -15.00 -1.89 -4.70
CA VAL A 176 -14.79 -1.57 -3.28
C VAL A 176 -16.03 -0.98 -2.60
N SER A 177 -16.78 -0.14 -3.32
CA SER A 177 -17.95 0.54 -2.77
C SER A 177 -19.13 -0.40 -2.52
N TYR A 178 -19.23 -1.47 -3.32
CA TYR A 178 -20.23 -2.52 -3.13
C TYR A 178 -19.75 -3.50 -2.06
N GLN A 179 -18.52 -4.01 -2.21
CA GLN A 179 -17.96 -5.07 -1.37
C GLN A 179 -17.80 -4.65 0.09
N TYR A 180 -17.48 -3.38 0.36
CA TYR A 180 -17.36 -2.84 1.72
C TYR A 180 -18.58 -2.04 2.17
N HIS A 181 -19.75 -2.21 1.52
CA HIS A 181 -21.03 -1.63 1.93
C HIS A 181 -21.02 -0.09 2.08
N PHE A 182 -20.41 0.63 1.14
CA PHE A 182 -20.44 2.09 1.17
C PHE A 182 -21.89 2.60 1.00
N SER A 183 -22.23 3.63 1.77
CA SER A 183 -23.51 4.33 1.63
C SER A 183 -23.59 5.06 0.29
N ALA A 184 -24.80 5.46 -0.14
CA ALA A 184 -24.97 6.23 -1.37
C ALA A 184 -24.11 7.51 -1.38
N ALA A 185 -24.10 8.23 -0.26
CA ALA A 185 -23.30 9.46 -0.11
C ALA A 185 -21.78 9.23 -0.25
N ILE A 186 -21.28 8.05 0.14
CA ILE A 186 -19.86 7.71 -0.09
C ILE A 186 -19.66 7.30 -1.55
N LYS A 187 -20.56 6.50 -2.11
CA LYS A 187 -20.50 6.05 -3.52
C LYS A 187 -20.45 7.21 -4.50
N ASP A 188 -21.20 8.28 -4.25
CA ASP A 188 -21.29 9.46 -5.14
C ASP A 188 -19.96 10.23 -5.28
N LYS A 189 -19.00 9.98 -4.39
CA LYS A 189 -17.66 10.59 -4.41
C LYS A 189 -16.53 9.58 -4.61
N VAL A 190 -16.85 8.34 -5.01
CA VAL A 190 -15.85 7.31 -5.35
C VAL A 190 -15.44 7.44 -6.81
N HIS A 191 -14.13 7.49 -7.06
CA HIS A 191 -13.55 7.49 -8.38
C HIS A 191 -12.50 6.38 -8.50
N PHE A 192 -12.72 5.44 -9.42
CA PHE A 192 -11.71 4.43 -9.77
C PHE A 192 -10.68 5.04 -10.72
N CYS A 193 -9.41 4.96 -10.35
CA CYS A 193 -8.29 5.59 -11.05
C CYS A 193 -7.44 4.58 -11.85
N GLY A 194 -7.79 3.29 -11.83
CA GLY A 194 -6.95 2.23 -12.38
C GLY A 194 -5.72 1.95 -11.50
N TYR A 195 -4.86 1.06 -11.98
CA TYR A 195 -3.68 0.63 -11.24
C TYR A 195 -2.51 1.60 -11.42
N VAL A 196 -1.89 1.98 -10.30
CA VAL A 196 -0.66 2.77 -10.29
C VAL A 196 0.50 1.87 -10.67
N ARG A 197 1.23 2.28 -11.71
CA ARG A 197 2.37 1.52 -12.21
C ARG A 197 3.66 2.29 -11.99
N TYR A 198 4.65 1.61 -11.42
CA TYR A 198 6.00 2.13 -11.35
C TYR A 198 6.63 2.13 -12.76
N PRO A 199 7.22 3.25 -13.23
CA PRO A 199 7.93 3.28 -14.49
C PRO A 199 9.14 2.36 -14.40
N ALA A 200 9.09 1.24 -15.12
CA ALA A 200 10.19 0.31 -15.24
C ALA A 200 10.74 0.37 -16.67
N GLU A 201 12.07 0.38 -16.80
CA GLU A 201 12.71 0.17 -18.09
C GLU A 201 12.45 -1.28 -18.52
N TYR A 202 11.81 -1.43 -19.66
CA TYR A 202 11.59 -2.75 -20.24
C TYR A 202 12.89 -3.24 -20.87
N GLN A 203 13.42 -4.32 -20.33
CA GLN A 203 14.45 -5.08 -21.02
C GLN A 203 13.85 -5.82 -22.22
N GLN A 204 14.66 -6.04 -23.25
CA GLN A 204 14.26 -6.85 -24.39
C GLN A 204 14.01 -8.29 -23.92
N ILE A 205 12.91 -8.90 -24.37
CA ILE A 205 12.51 -10.27 -24.01
C ILE A 205 13.68 -11.25 -24.23
N GLN A 206 14.41 -11.08 -25.33
CA GLN A 206 15.55 -11.93 -25.67
C GLN A 206 16.67 -11.85 -24.63
N SER A 207 17.01 -10.65 -24.15
CA SER A 207 18.04 -10.45 -23.12
C SER A 207 17.67 -11.11 -21.80
N VAL A 208 16.41 -10.98 -21.37
CA VAL A 208 15.92 -11.64 -20.14
C VAL A 208 15.97 -13.16 -20.28
N ARG A 209 15.61 -13.68 -21.46
CA ARG A 209 15.68 -15.13 -21.73
C ARG A 209 17.11 -15.65 -21.72
N GLU A 210 18.05 -14.89 -22.27
CA GLU A 210 19.49 -15.24 -22.25
C GLU A 210 20.06 -15.23 -20.83
N GLU A 211 19.72 -14.22 -20.03
CA GLU A 211 20.12 -14.13 -18.61
C GLU A 211 19.60 -15.32 -17.79
N LEU A 212 18.36 -15.73 -18.04
CA LEU A 212 17.73 -16.90 -17.40
C LEU A 212 18.12 -18.24 -18.06
N ALA A 213 19.06 -18.24 -19.01
CA ALA A 213 19.49 -19.42 -19.77
C ALA A 213 18.32 -20.21 -20.42
N MET A 214 17.28 -19.50 -20.87
CA MET A 214 16.07 -20.10 -21.42
C MET A 214 16.20 -20.45 -22.93
N PRO A 215 15.94 -21.70 -23.33
CA PRO A 215 15.80 -22.08 -24.73
C PRO A 215 14.65 -21.34 -25.44
N PRO A 216 14.73 -21.13 -26.77
CA PRO A 216 13.73 -20.35 -27.55
C PRO A 216 12.28 -20.88 -27.48
N HIS A 217 12.09 -22.17 -27.14
CA HIS A 217 10.79 -22.83 -27.16
C HIS A 217 10.27 -23.22 -25.76
N GLN A 218 11.02 -22.92 -24.70
CA GLN A 218 10.61 -23.24 -23.33
C GLN A 218 9.68 -22.14 -22.79
N ARG A 219 8.58 -22.54 -22.14
CA ARG A 219 7.65 -21.61 -21.49
C ARG A 219 8.21 -21.24 -20.11
N LEU A 220 8.25 -19.95 -19.79
CA LEU A 220 8.63 -19.47 -18.47
C LEU A 220 7.39 -19.37 -17.59
N VAL A 221 7.44 -19.96 -16.41
CA VAL A 221 6.49 -19.70 -15.33
C VAL A 221 7.22 -18.97 -14.22
N VAL A 222 6.74 -17.78 -13.86
CA VAL A 222 7.27 -17.04 -12.71
C VAL A 222 6.29 -17.17 -11.56
N VAL A 223 6.78 -17.61 -10.41
CA VAL A 223 6.00 -17.71 -9.17
C VAL A 223 6.61 -16.76 -8.17
N ALA A 224 5.91 -15.67 -7.85
CA ALA A 224 6.39 -14.61 -6.98
C ALA A 224 5.26 -14.13 -6.05
N PRO A 225 5.17 -14.65 -4.81
CA PRO A 225 4.15 -14.25 -3.84
C PRO A 225 4.58 -13.03 -3.02
N ASP A 226 4.99 -11.97 -3.71
CA ASP A 226 5.41 -10.69 -3.13
C ASP A 226 6.48 -10.84 -2.02
N SER A 227 6.27 -10.27 -0.83
CA SER A 227 7.22 -10.31 0.28
C SER A 227 7.45 -11.73 0.83
N GLY A 228 6.56 -12.69 0.52
CA GLY A 228 6.71 -14.09 0.92
C GLY A 228 6.11 -14.45 2.27
N THR A 229 5.55 -13.48 3.01
CA THR A 229 4.93 -13.69 4.34
C THR A 229 3.90 -14.84 4.31
N ASP A 230 2.96 -14.78 3.37
CA ASP A 230 1.92 -15.80 3.15
C ASP A 230 2.16 -16.64 1.88
N GLY A 231 3.33 -16.47 1.25
CA GLY A 231 3.62 -17.05 -0.06
C GLY A 231 3.89 -18.55 -0.09
N TYR A 232 4.20 -19.15 1.07
CA TYR A 232 4.56 -20.56 1.14
C TYR A 232 3.49 -21.49 0.56
N GLY A 233 2.21 -21.24 0.87
CA GLY A 233 1.12 -22.09 0.38
C GLY A 233 1.01 -22.06 -1.14
N VAL A 234 1.17 -20.88 -1.75
CA VAL A 234 1.14 -20.69 -3.20
C VAL A 234 2.28 -21.48 -3.86
N ILE A 235 3.50 -21.34 -3.36
CA ILE A 235 4.68 -22.01 -3.95
C ILE A 235 4.61 -23.53 -3.73
N ALA A 236 4.26 -23.98 -2.52
CA ALA A 236 4.14 -25.41 -2.23
C ALA A 236 3.09 -26.08 -3.13
N THR A 237 1.93 -25.43 -3.31
CA THR A 237 0.87 -25.92 -4.21
C THR A 237 1.35 -25.95 -5.66
N TYR A 238 2.09 -24.93 -6.09
CA TYR A 238 2.69 -24.91 -7.41
C TYR A 238 3.66 -26.07 -7.64
N LEU A 239 4.57 -26.34 -6.69
CA LEU A 239 5.53 -27.45 -6.78
C LEU A 239 4.83 -28.82 -6.84
N GLN A 240 3.76 -29.00 -6.06
CA GLN A 240 2.94 -30.21 -6.12
C GLN A 240 2.28 -30.38 -7.50
N GLY A 241 1.73 -29.29 -8.07
CA GLY A 241 1.18 -29.31 -9.41
C GLY A 241 2.24 -29.58 -10.49
N LEU A 242 3.43 -29.02 -10.33
CA LEU A 242 4.55 -29.21 -11.25
C LEU A 242 4.98 -30.67 -11.34
N ALA A 243 4.95 -31.41 -10.22
CA ALA A 243 5.20 -32.85 -10.18
C ALA A 243 4.20 -33.68 -11.01
N MET A 244 3.02 -33.13 -11.29
CA MET A 244 1.95 -33.80 -12.05
C MET A 244 1.97 -33.43 -13.54
N VAL A 245 2.80 -32.49 -13.97
CA VAL A 245 2.87 -32.05 -15.37
C VAL A 245 3.50 -33.17 -16.22
N PRO A 246 2.84 -33.62 -17.32
CA PRO A 246 3.35 -34.71 -18.15
C PRO A 246 4.77 -34.47 -18.67
N ASP A 247 5.53 -35.55 -18.82
CA ASP A 247 6.84 -35.50 -19.47
C ASP A 247 6.69 -35.04 -20.93
N GLY A 248 7.46 -34.02 -21.33
CA GLY A 248 7.41 -33.40 -22.66
C GLY A 248 6.91 -31.95 -22.69
N GLU A 249 6.26 -31.48 -21.62
CA GLU A 249 6.01 -30.06 -21.40
C GLU A 249 7.32 -29.36 -20.99
N MET A 250 7.95 -28.64 -21.93
CA MET A 250 9.13 -27.83 -21.64
C MET A 250 8.73 -26.55 -20.89
N LEU A 251 8.65 -26.66 -19.56
CA LEU A 251 8.47 -25.54 -18.63
C LEU A 251 9.80 -25.23 -17.95
N GLN A 252 10.12 -23.95 -17.81
CA GLN A 252 11.14 -23.47 -16.89
C GLN A 252 10.45 -22.62 -15.84
N THR A 253 10.76 -22.86 -14.57
CA THR A 253 10.15 -22.10 -13.48
C THR A 253 11.19 -21.20 -12.83
N LEU A 254 10.85 -19.93 -12.64
CA LEU A 254 11.55 -19.03 -11.72
C LEU A 254 10.67 -18.79 -10.50
N ILE A 255 11.12 -19.25 -9.34
CA ILE A 255 10.41 -19.06 -8.07
C ILE A 255 11.14 -18.01 -7.25
N VAL A 256 10.45 -16.92 -6.93
CA VAL A 256 10.92 -15.88 -6.02
C VAL A 256 10.24 -16.13 -4.67
N LEU A 257 11.02 -16.40 -3.62
CA LEU A 257 10.45 -16.78 -2.31
C LEU A 257 9.91 -15.58 -1.51
N GLY A 258 10.37 -14.37 -1.82
CA GLY A 258 10.11 -13.18 -1.01
C GLY A 258 11.07 -13.06 0.19
N ALA A 259 11.35 -11.82 0.60
CA ALA A 259 12.35 -11.52 1.64
C ALA A 259 11.90 -11.94 3.06
N ASP A 260 10.60 -11.93 3.32
CA ASP A 260 10.01 -12.16 4.63
C ASP A 260 9.63 -13.63 4.87
N MET A 261 9.87 -14.51 3.88
CA MET A 261 9.58 -15.93 4.05
C MET A 261 10.50 -16.57 5.12
N PRO A 262 9.95 -17.21 6.16
CA PRO A 262 10.74 -17.87 7.19
C PRO A 262 11.72 -18.90 6.63
N GLU A 263 12.94 -18.95 7.16
CA GLU A 263 14.00 -19.86 6.70
C GLU A 263 13.57 -21.32 6.68
N ALA A 264 12.88 -21.80 7.71
CA ALA A 264 12.36 -23.16 7.75
C ALA A 264 11.44 -23.48 6.56
N LYS A 265 10.54 -22.55 6.21
CA LYS A 265 9.65 -22.67 5.05
C LYS A 265 10.42 -22.67 3.73
N ARG A 266 11.45 -21.81 3.61
CA ARG A 266 12.33 -21.77 2.44
C ARG A 266 13.05 -23.10 2.24
N ASN A 267 13.62 -23.67 3.30
CA ASN A 267 14.32 -24.95 3.25
C ASN A 267 13.39 -26.09 2.80
N THR A 268 12.17 -26.16 3.31
CA THR A 268 11.17 -27.14 2.85
C THR A 268 10.84 -26.99 1.37
N LEU A 269 10.73 -25.76 0.86
CA LEU A 269 10.50 -25.53 -0.58
C LEU A 269 11.71 -25.95 -1.43
N PHE A 270 12.94 -25.70 -0.97
CA PHE A 270 14.15 -26.16 -1.65
C PHE A 270 14.23 -27.69 -1.71
N GLU A 271 13.92 -28.38 -0.61
CA GLU A 271 13.86 -29.84 -0.58
C GLU A 271 12.76 -30.39 -1.50
N ALA A 272 11.56 -29.81 -1.46
CA ALA A 272 10.47 -30.23 -2.34
C ALA A 272 10.83 -30.03 -3.82
N ALA A 273 11.51 -28.94 -4.13
CA ALA A 273 11.89 -28.63 -5.50
C ALA A 273 13.07 -29.51 -5.98
N SER A 274 14.04 -29.86 -5.13
CA SER A 274 15.17 -30.74 -5.50
C SER A 274 14.77 -32.18 -5.83
N LEU A 275 13.61 -32.63 -5.34
CA LEU A 275 13.02 -33.93 -5.67
C LEU A 275 12.34 -33.96 -7.05
N LEU A 276 12.16 -32.81 -7.69
CA LEU A 276 11.70 -32.73 -9.06
C LEU A 276 12.93 -32.86 -9.96
N ASP A 277 13.08 -33.99 -10.67
CA ASP A 277 14.19 -34.29 -11.61
C ASP A 277 14.20 -33.38 -12.87
N ARG A 278 13.84 -32.10 -12.75
CA ARG A 278 13.58 -31.16 -13.86
C ARG A 278 14.34 -29.82 -13.74
N TRP A 279 15.50 -29.83 -13.09
CA TRP A 279 16.40 -28.66 -13.03
C TRP A 279 17.37 -28.61 -14.19
#